data_AF-A0A378XUA5-F1
#
_entry.id   AF-A0A378XUA5-F1
#
_cell.length_a   1.000
_cell.length_b   1.000
_cell.length_c   1.000
_cell.angle_alpha   90.00
_cell.angle_beta   90.00
_cell.angle_gamma   90.00
#
_symmetry.space_group_name_H-M   'P 1'
#
loop_
_entity.id
_entity.type
_entity.pdbx_description
1 polymer ?
#
loop_
_entity_poly.entity_id
_entity_poly.type
_entity_poly.pdbx_seq_one_letter_code
_entity_poly.pdbx_strand_id
1 'polypeptide(L)' 'MNHTYKVLKSDIELFTAALSQVKVYVVQPLGEDLITVVDYGGSIEKFSPDIIKISGVYYMRNQFEFRVDKKLC' A
#
# COMPACT_ATOMS: atom_id res chain seq x y z
N MET A 1 -13.64 -12.56 -5.68
CA MET A 1 -13.66 -11.40 -6.60
C MET A 1 -12.28 -11.18 -7.18
N ASN A 2 -12.18 -10.99 -8.51
CA ASN A 2 -10.91 -10.68 -9.18
C ASN A 2 -10.65 -9.17 -9.08
N HIS A 3 -10.08 -8.73 -7.96
CA HIS A 3 -9.61 -7.35 -7.84
C HIS A 3 -8.43 -7.12 -8.78
N THR A 4 -8.39 -5.95 -9.42
CA THR A 4 -7.28 -5.46 -10.25
C THR A 4 -6.07 -5.06 -9.42
N TYR A 5 -6.17 -5.08 -8.10
CA TYR A 5 -5.11 -4.74 -7.16
C TYR A 5 -4.74 -5.90 -6.25
N LYS A 6 -3.53 -5.82 -5.69
CA LYS A 6 -3.02 -6.66 -4.60
C LYS A 6 -2.82 -5.78 -3.37
N VAL A 7 -3.26 -6.27 -2.20
CA VAL A 7 -2.98 -5.62 -0.90
C VAL A 7 -1.63 -6.12 -0.40
N LEU A 8 -0.74 -5.21 -0.02
CA LEU A 8 0.56 -5.54 0.56
C LEU A 8 0.40 -5.67 2.07
N LYS A 9 0.63 -6.87 2.63
CA LYS A 9 0.46 -7.12 4.06
C LYS A 9 1.77 -7.50 4.75
N SER A 10 2.62 -8.24 4.06
CA SER A 10 3.88 -8.75 4.61
C SER A 10 5.06 -7.85 4.27
N ASP A 11 6.11 -7.94 5.09
CA ASP A 11 7.35 -7.19 4.88
C ASP A 11 8.05 -7.57 3.56
N ILE A 12 7.93 -8.84 3.13
CA ILE A 12 8.41 -9.29 1.82
C ILE A 12 7.67 -8.59 0.69
N GLU A 13 6.35 -8.45 0.78
CA GLU A 13 5.57 -7.74 -0.25
C GLU A 13 5.90 -6.26 -0.30
N LEU A 14 6.10 -5.63 0.85
CA LEU A 14 6.54 -4.24 0.94
C LEU A 14 7.96 -4.06 0.39
N PHE A 15 8.86 -5.00 0.69
CA PHE A 15 10.22 -5.00 0.18
C PHE A 15 10.24 -5.17 -1.35
N THR A 16 9.48 -6.13 -1.89
CA THR A 16 9.37 -6.31 -3.35
C THR A 16 8.78 -5.09 -4.04
N ALA A 17 7.73 -4.48 -3.46
CA ALA A 17 7.14 -3.26 -4.02
C ALA A 17 8.13 -2.08 -4.00
N ALA A 18 8.91 -1.94 -2.92
CA ALA A 18 9.98 -0.95 -2.83
C ALA A 18 11.08 -1.25 -3.87
N LEU A 19 11.55 -2.49 -3.97
CA LEU A 19 12.61 -2.88 -4.90
C LEU A 19 12.22 -2.65 -6.36
N SER A 20 10.98 -3.00 -6.73
CA SER A 20 10.43 -2.81 -8.07
C SER A 20 10.02 -1.36 -8.36
N GLN A 21 10.13 -0.46 -7.37
CA GLN A 21 9.74 0.95 -7.46
C GLN A 21 8.30 1.15 -7.97
N VAL A 22 7.40 0.20 -7.70
CA VAL A 22 6.01 0.27 -8.17
C VAL A 22 5.22 1.31 -7.39
N LYS A 23 4.19 1.86 -8.02
CA LYS A 23 3.30 2.84 -7.39
C LYS A 23 2.36 2.14 -6.40
N VAL A 24 2.40 2.60 -5.15
CA VAL A 24 1.55 2.11 -4.06
C VAL A 24 0.48 3.14 -3.73
N TYR A 25 -0.77 2.72 -3.81
CA TYR A 25 -1.95 3.49 -3.42
C TYR A 25 -2.24 3.27 -1.93
N VAL A 26 -2.62 4.34 -1.23
CA VAL A 26 -3.01 4.30 0.18
C VAL A 26 -4.52 4.49 0.28
N VAL A 27 -5.19 3.52 0.89
CA VAL A 27 -6.64 3.53 1.08
C VAL A 27 -6.98 3.36 2.55
N GLN A 28 -8.07 4.00 2.99
CA GLN A 28 -8.61 3.82 4.33
C GLN A 28 -9.91 3.00 4.24
N PRO A 29 -10.01 1.87 4.96
CA PRO A 29 -11.25 1.12 5.08
C PRO A 29 -12.24 1.90 5.96
N LEU A 30 -13.47 2.09 5.47
CA LEU A 30 -14.57 2.81 6.15
C LEU A 30 -15.65 1.88 6.70
N GLY A 31 -15.56 0.57 6.45
CA GLY A 31 -16.56 -0.43 6.83
C GLY A 31 -16.54 -1.63 5.87
N GLU A 32 -17.61 -2.44 5.87
CA GLU A 32 -17.75 -3.54 4.92
C GLU A 32 -17.73 -3.01 3.48
N ASP A 33 -16.69 -3.40 2.73
CA ASP A 33 -16.41 -3.09 1.33
C ASP A 33 -16.33 -1.60 0.92
N LEU A 34 -16.49 -0.66 1.86
CA LEU A 34 -16.32 0.77 1.60
C LEU A 34 -14.88 1.19 1.88
N ILE A 35 -14.26 1.83 0.89
CA ILE A 35 -12.92 2.41 0.98
C ILE A 35 -12.90 3.84 0.49
N THR A 36 -12.03 4.65 1.07
CA THR A 36 -11.64 5.95 0.51
C THR A 36 -10.17 5.92 0.11
N VAL A 37 -9.87 6.41 -1.09
CA VAL A 37 -8.49 6.65 -1.52
C VAL A 37 -7.98 7.87 -0.78
N VAL A 38 -7.01 7.68 0.10
CA VAL A 38 -6.38 8.75 0.89
C VAL A 38 -5.28 9.40 0.07
N ASP A 39 -4.50 8.57 -0.61
CA ASP A 39 -3.40 9.02 -1.45
C ASP A 39 -3.19 8.06 -2.62
N TYR A 40 -2.94 8.60 -3.81
CA TYR A 40 -2.48 7.78 -4.93
C TYR A 40 -1.01 7.38 -4.78
N GLY A 41 -0.29 8.02 -3.87
CA GLY A 41 1.03 7.66 -3.38
C GLY A 41 2.09 7.60 -4.47
N GLY A 42 3.09 6.75 -4.22
CA GLY A 42 4.30 6.57 -5.01
C GLY A 42 5.03 5.30 -4.57
N SER A 43 6.34 5.24 -4.81
CA SER A 43 7.16 4.10 -4.37
C SER A 43 7.41 4.15 -2.86
N ILE A 44 7.57 2.99 -2.24
CA ILE A 44 7.91 2.89 -0.82
C ILE A 44 9.36 3.35 -0.61
N GLU A 45 9.55 4.31 0.29
CA GLU A 45 10.88 4.80 0.67
C GLU A 45 11.45 4.05 1.88
N LYS A 46 10.59 3.75 2.86
CA LYS A 46 10.94 3.03 4.11
C LYS A 46 9.72 2.27 4.62
N PHE A 47 9.93 1.15 5.29
CA PHE A 47 8.88 0.46 6.03
C PHE A 47 9.42 -0.15 7.33
N SER A 48 8.53 -0.30 8.30
CA SER A 48 8.74 -0.99 9.56
C SER A 48 7.49 -1.84 9.88
N PRO A 49 7.47 -2.61 10.97
CA PRO A 49 6.29 -3.37 11.38
C PRO A 49 5.02 -2.53 11.53
N ASP A 50 5.16 -1.25 11.87
CA ASP A 50 4.01 -0.38 12.20
C ASP A 50 3.78 0.75 11.18
N ILE A 51 4.83 1.22 10.50
CA ILE A 51 4.79 2.45 9.70
C ILE A 51 5.39 2.23 8.31
N ILE A 52 4.80 2.85 7.30
CA ILE A 52 5.33 2.92 5.94
C ILE A 52 5.51 4.38 5.53
N LYS A 53 6.63 4.68 4.88
CA LYS A 53 6.90 5.99 4.28
C LYS A 53 6.76 5.90 2.76
N ILE A 54 5.87 6.72 2.20
CA ILE A 54 5.61 6.82 0.77
C ILE A 54 5.60 8.30 0.40
N SER A 55 6.39 8.70 -0.60
CA SER A 55 6.46 10.09 -1.10
C SER A 55 6.58 11.15 0.00
N GLY A 56 7.46 10.93 0.98
CA GLY A 56 7.66 11.84 2.10
C GLY A 56 6.68 11.70 3.27
N VAL A 57 5.53 11.02 3.10
CA VAL A 57 4.46 10.90 4.10
C VAL A 57 4.52 9.56 4.83
N TYR A 58 4.16 9.56 6.12
CA TYR A 58 4.14 8.37 6.97
C TYR A 58 2.71 7.86 7.20
N TYR A 59 2.50 6.56 7.05
CA TYR A 59 1.21 5.88 7.20
C TYR A 59 1.31 4.71 8.16
N MET A 60 0.30 4.54 9.01
CA MET A 60 0.21 3.43 9.96
C MET A 60 -0.37 2.16 9.30
N ARG A 61 0.28 1.01 9.49
CA ARG A 61 -0.10 -0.27 8.87
C ARG A 61 -1.41 -0.86 9.37
N ASN A 62 -1.83 -0.49 10.57
CA ASN A 62 -3.09 -0.93 11.17
C ASN A 62 -4.28 -0.02 10.82
N GLN A 63 -4.05 1.16 10.21
CA GLN A 63 -5.10 2.12 9.86
C GLN A 63 -5.35 2.20 8.36
N PHE A 64 -4.33 1.92 7.55
CA PHE A 64 -4.40 2.03 6.10
C PHE A 64 -4.09 0.71 5.42
N GLU A 65 -4.69 0.52 4.25
CA GLU A 65 -4.34 -0.54 3.33
C GLU A 65 -3.44 0.02 2.23
N PHE A 66 -2.44 -0.77 1.84
CA PHE A 66 -1.50 -0.43 0.78
C PHE A 66 -1.75 -1.34 -0.40
N ARG A 67 -2.02 -0.73 -1.57
CA ARG A 67 -2.46 -1.47 -2.76
C ARG A 67 -1.53 -1.18 -3.93
N VAL A 68 -1.31 -2.19 -4.76
CA VAL A 68 -0.59 -2.10 -6.03
C VAL A 68 -1.42 -2.73 -7.13
N ASP A 69 -1.24 -2.28 -8.38
CA ASP A 69 -1.88 -2.93 -9.52
C ASP A 69 -1.29 -4.34 -9.70
N LYS A 70 -2.15 -5.36 -9.82
CA LYS A 70 -1.72 -6.75 -10.03
C LYS A 70 -0.90 -6.93 -11.31
N LYS A 71 -1.04 -6.05 -12.31
CA LYS A 71 -0.25 -6.12 -13.54
C LYS A 71 1.24 -5.83 -13.31
N LEU A 72 1.59 -5.26 -12.15
CA LEU A 72 2.94 -4.82 -11.80
C LEU A 72 3.59 -5.70 -10.72
N CYS A 73 2.97 -6.82 -10.34
CA CYS A 73 3.45 -7.75 -9.32
C CYS A 73 3.58 -9.18 -9.84
#